data_AF-Q4ZJ68-F1
#
_entry.id   AF-Q4ZJ68-F1
#
_cell.length_a   1.000
_cell.length_b   1.000
_cell.length_c   1.000
_cell.angle_alpha   90.00
_cell.angle_beta   90.00
_cell.angle_gamma   90.00
#
_symmetry.space_group_name_H-M   'P 1'
#
loop_
_entity.id
_entity.type
_entity.pdbx_description
1 polymer ?
#
loop_
_entity_poly.entity_id
_entity_poly.type
_entity_poly.pdbx_seq_one_letter_code
_entity_poly.pdbx_strand_id
1 'polypeptide(L)'
;EPPTEGRLPDATKGSDHLRDVFGKAMGLSDLDIVALSGGHTIGAAHKERSGFEGPWTSNPLIFDNSYFKELLSGEKEGLLQLPSDKALLTDPVFRPLVEKYAADEDAFFADYAVSHQKLSELGF
;
A
#
# COMPACT_ATOMS: atom_id res chain seq x y z
N GLU A 1 17.18 16.50 15.11
CA GLU A 1 17.98 16.15 13.91
C GLU A 1 17.11 15.33 12.97
N PRO A 2 17.33 15.39 11.64
CA PRO A 2 16.66 14.48 10.72
C PRO A 2 16.97 13.01 11.05
N PRO A 3 16.05 12.08 10.78
CA PRO A 3 16.33 10.65 10.96
C PRO A 3 17.40 10.15 9.98
N THR A 4 18.06 9.06 10.33
CA THR A 4 19.00 8.37 9.44
C THR A 4 18.28 7.81 8.20
N GLU A 5 18.97 7.80 7.06
CA GLU A 5 18.47 7.20 5.81
C GLU A 5 18.18 5.70 5.96
N GLY A 6 17.33 5.15 5.08
CA GLY A 6 17.06 3.71 4.97
C GLY A 6 15.88 3.20 5.79
N ARG A 7 15.07 4.10 6.35
CA ARG A 7 13.90 3.73 7.19
C ARG A 7 12.60 3.52 6.41
N LEU A 8 12.53 4.00 5.16
CA LEU A 8 11.34 3.85 4.31
C LEU A 8 11.30 2.46 3.65
N PRO A 9 10.10 1.96 3.28
CA PRO A 9 9.97 0.65 2.67
C PRO A 9 10.64 0.59 1.29
N ASP A 10 11.13 -0.60 0.93
CA ASP A 10 11.75 -0.89 -0.36
C ASP A 10 10.72 -1.62 -1.22
N ALA A 11 10.39 -1.03 -2.36
CA ALA A 11 9.37 -1.53 -3.28
C ALA A 11 9.64 -2.95 -3.81
N THR A 12 10.90 -3.41 -3.77
CA THR A 12 11.34 -4.72 -4.28
C THR A 12 11.21 -5.86 -3.28
N LYS A 13 10.89 -5.55 -2.01
CA LYS A 13 10.78 -6.54 -0.92
C LYS A 13 9.33 -6.93 -0.64
N GLY A 14 9.17 -7.99 0.16
CA GLY A 14 7.86 -8.59 0.48
C GLY A 14 7.39 -8.35 1.92
N SER A 15 6.44 -9.18 2.36
CA SER A 15 5.66 -9.01 3.59
C SER A 15 6.48 -8.90 4.88
N ASP A 16 7.59 -9.63 4.98
CA ASP A 16 8.50 -9.53 6.14
C ASP A 16 9.09 -8.12 6.26
N HIS A 17 9.51 -7.53 5.14
CA HIS A 17 10.04 -6.16 5.11
C HIS A 17 8.96 -5.13 5.43
N LEU A 18 7.74 -5.34 4.94
CA LEU A 18 6.61 -4.48 5.30
C LEU A 18 6.37 -4.51 6.82
N ARG A 19 6.39 -5.69 7.46
CA ARG A 19 6.25 -5.79 8.92
C ARG A 19 7.45 -5.24 9.68
N ASP A 20 8.67 -5.34 9.14
CA ASP A 20 9.83 -4.72 9.76
C ASP A 20 9.71 -3.19 9.80
N VAL A 21 9.29 -2.59 8.68
CA VAL A 21 9.16 -1.13 8.57
C VAL A 21 7.92 -0.62 9.30
N PHE A 22 6.72 -1.07 8.93
CA PHE A 22 5.49 -0.55 9.49
C PHE A 22 5.19 -1.13 10.88
N GLY A 23 5.45 -2.42 11.09
CA GLY A 23 5.21 -3.07 12.38
C GLY A 23 6.27 -2.73 13.41
N LYS A 24 7.51 -3.19 13.20
CA LYS A 24 8.57 -3.09 14.22
C LYS A 24 9.07 -1.66 14.41
N ALA A 25 9.23 -0.88 13.33
CA ALA A 25 9.77 0.47 13.43
C ALA A 25 8.68 1.55 13.67
N MET A 26 7.50 1.43 13.04
CA MET A 26 6.43 2.43 13.19
C MET A 26 5.34 2.04 14.20
N GLY A 27 5.25 0.78 14.64
CA GLY A 27 4.22 0.33 15.60
C GLY A 27 2.83 0.17 15.00
N LEU A 28 2.71 0.06 13.67
CA LEU A 28 1.47 -0.11 12.94
C LEU A 28 1.11 -1.59 12.76
N SER A 29 -0.18 -1.91 12.69
CA SER A 29 -0.67 -3.28 12.56
C SER A 29 -0.70 -3.77 11.11
N ASP A 30 -0.88 -5.08 10.92
CA ASP A 30 -1.08 -5.68 9.59
C ASP A 30 -2.28 -5.06 8.85
N LEU A 31 -3.34 -4.65 9.57
CA LEU A 31 -4.46 -3.91 8.99
C LEU A 31 -4.02 -2.55 8.44
N ASP A 32 -3.23 -1.82 9.23
CA ASP A 32 -2.75 -0.49 8.85
C ASP A 32 -1.85 -0.58 7.60
N ILE A 33 -1.01 -1.62 7.49
CA ILE A 33 -0.18 -1.88 6.31
C ILE A 33 -1.04 -1.98 5.05
N VAL A 34 -2.02 -2.89 5.04
CA VAL A 34 -2.85 -3.14 3.84
C VAL A 34 -3.71 -1.93 3.51
N ALA A 35 -4.28 -1.26 4.51
CA ALA A 35 -5.07 -0.05 4.30
C ALA A 35 -4.21 1.05 3.68
N LEU A 36 -3.04 1.36 4.26
CA LEU A 36 -2.14 2.41 3.77
C LEU A 36 -1.57 2.10 2.37
N SER A 37 -1.35 0.83 2.03
CA SER A 37 -0.99 0.44 0.65
C SER A 37 -2.04 0.87 -0.37
N GLY A 38 -3.32 0.94 0.04
CA GLY A 38 -4.41 1.51 -0.77
C GLY A 38 -4.20 2.96 -1.18
N GLY A 39 -3.26 3.69 -0.55
CA GLY A 39 -2.85 5.03 -1.00
C GLY A 39 -2.33 5.08 -2.44
N HIS A 40 -1.82 3.95 -2.97
CA HIS A 40 -1.45 3.82 -4.38
C HIS A 40 -2.65 3.90 -5.35
N THR A 41 -3.89 3.93 -4.86
CA THR A 41 -5.08 4.16 -5.69
C THR A 41 -5.03 5.50 -6.46
N ILE A 42 -4.28 6.48 -5.93
CA ILE A 42 -3.96 7.74 -6.60
C ILE A 42 -2.47 7.84 -6.97
N GLY A 43 -2.19 8.51 -8.07
CA GLY A 43 -0.84 8.79 -8.56
C GLY A 43 -0.24 7.72 -9.47
N ALA A 44 1.06 7.82 -9.67
CA ALA A 44 1.84 6.95 -10.55
C ALA A 44 3.31 6.91 -10.12
N ALA A 45 4.00 5.81 -10.41
CA ALA A 45 5.45 5.77 -10.35
C ALA A 45 6.07 6.44 -11.58
N HIS A 46 7.28 6.95 -11.41
CA HIS A 46 8.01 7.68 -12.44
C HIS A 46 9.45 7.16 -12.52
N LYS A 47 9.89 6.78 -13.72
CA LYS A 47 11.16 6.09 -13.97
C LYS A 47 12.36 6.88 -13.47
N GLU A 48 12.33 8.20 -13.57
CA GLU A 48 13.43 9.07 -13.10
C GLU A 48 13.52 9.20 -11.58
N ARG A 49 12.52 8.71 -10.83
CA ARG A 49 12.49 8.77 -9.36
C ARG A 49 12.78 7.42 -8.74
N SER A 50 11.94 6.42 -9.00
CA SER A 50 12.03 5.10 -8.37
C SER A 50 12.53 4.00 -9.31
N GLY A 51 12.65 4.29 -10.61
CA GLY A 51 12.91 3.28 -11.65
C GLY A 51 11.68 2.49 -12.10
N PHE A 52 10.55 2.60 -11.39
CA PHE A 52 9.24 2.06 -11.81
C PHE A 52 8.44 3.12 -12.56
N GLU A 53 7.49 2.71 -13.41
CA GLU A 53 6.73 3.61 -14.28
C GLU A 53 5.26 3.18 -14.34
N GLY A 54 4.35 4.16 -14.32
CA GLY A 54 2.93 3.99 -14.59
C GLY A 54 2.02 4.08 -13.35
N PRO A 55 0.71 4.27 -13.56
CA PRO A 55 -0.28 4.33 -12.50
C PRO A 55 -0.69 2.93 -12.03
N TRP A 56 -1.19 2.82 -10.79
CA TRP A 56 -1.79 1.56 -10.29
C TRP A 56 -3.25 1.39 -10.71
N THR A 57 -3.95 2.49 -11.01
CA THR A 57 -5.37 2.52 -11.36
C THR A 57 -5.59 3.24 -12.68
N SER A 58 -6.72 2.98 -13.34
CA SER A 58 -7.08 3.68 -14.60
C SER A 58 -7.51 5.13 -14.36
N ASN A 59 -7.78 5.51 -13.11
CA ASN A 59 -8.27 6.81 -12.67
C ASN A 59 -7.38 7.37 -11.54
N PRO A 60 -6.09 7.69 -11.81
CA PRO A 60 -5.08 7.98 -10.78
C PRO A 60 -5.28 9.30 -10.01
N LEU A 61 -6.40 9.99 -10.21
CA LEU A 61 -6.78 11.22 -9.49
C LEU A 61 -8.05 11.03 -8.64
N ILE A 62 -8.56 9.81 -8.55
CA ILE A 62 -9.76 9.48 -7.77
C ILE A 62 -9.34 8.56 -6.64
N PHE A 63 -9.71 8.94 -5.41
CA PHE A 63 -9.47 8.10 -4.24
C PHE A 63 -10.65 7.16 -4.05
N ASP A 64 -10.45 5.89 -4.40
CA ASP A 64 -11.43 4.80 -4.36
C ASP A 64 -10.73 3.46 -4.05
N ASN A 65 -11.46 2.34 -4.02
CA ASN A 65 -10.88 1.02 -3.76
C ASN A 65 -10.31 0.29 -5.00
N SER A 66 -10.12 1.00 -6.13
CA SER A 66 -9.66 0.40 -7.39
C SER A 66 -8.29 -0.26 -7.27
N TYR A 67 -7.38 0.26 -6.44
CA TYR A 67 -6.09 -0.39 -6.15
C TYR A 67 -6.24 -1.88 -5.81
N PHE A 68 -7.14 -2.24 -4.90
CA PHE A 68 -7.33 -3.63 -4.47
C PHE A 68 -8.00 -4.48 -5.55
N LYS A 69 -8.95 -3.90 -6.30
CA LYS A 69 -9.59 -4.56 -7.44
C LYS A 69 -8.60 -4.89 -8.54
N GLU A 70 -7.73 -3.93 -8.89
CA GLU A 70 -6.68 -4.10 -9.88
C GLU A 70 -5.66 -5.16 -9.42
N LEU A 71 -5.24 -5.10 -8.15
CA LEU A 71 -4.32 -6.08 -7.57
C LEU A 71 -4.86 -7.52 -7.67
N LEU A 72 -6.13 -7.76 -7.32
CA LEU A 72 -6.75 -9.08 -7.41
C LEU A 72 -6.98 -9.57 -8.85
N SER A 73 -7.14 -8.64 -9.80
CA SER A 73 -7.38 -8.98 -11.21
C SER A 73 -6.13 -9.39 -11.98
N GLY A 74 -4.95 -9.29 -11.36
CA GLY A 74 -3.66 -9.59 -11.98
C GLY A 74 -3.08 -8.43 -12.79
N GLU A 75 -1.94 -8.66 -13.43
CA GLU A 75 -1.26 -7.64 -14.22
C GLU A 75 -2.07 -7.28 -15.48
N LYS A 76 -2.18 -5.97 -15.75
CA LYS A 76 -2.79 -5.42 -16.95
C LYS A 76 -1.81 -4.49 -17.64
N GLU A 77 -1.81 -4.51 -18.97
CA GLU A 77 -1.01 -3.58 -19.76
C GLU A 77 -1.37 -2.13 -19.38
N GLY A 78 -0.34 -1.31 -19.11
CA GLY A 78 -0.50 0.09 -18.71
C GLY A 78 -0.74 0.34 -17.22
N LEU A 79 -0.91 -0.70 -16.39
CA LEU A 79 -1.01 -0.57 -14.94
C LEU A 79 0.21 -1.17 -14.23
N LEU A 80 0.56 -0.58 -13.10
CA LEU A 80 1.69 -0.95 -12.27
C LEU A 80 1.26 -1.84 -11.10
N GLN A 81 2.07 -2.86 -10.81
CA GLN A 81 2.06 -3.56 -9.52
C GLN A 81 3.51 -3.80 -9.07
N LEU A 82 3.91 -3.17 -7.97
CA LEU A 82 5.24 -3.38 -7.39
C LEU A 82 5.34 -4.77 -6.75
N PRO A 83 6.55 -5.31 -6.56
CA PRO A 83 6.75 -6.52 -5.76
C PRO A 83 6.14 -6.42 -4.35
N SER A 84 6.22 -5.25 -3.71
CA SER A 84 5.59 -4.95 -2.43
C SER A 84 4.05 -4.98 -2.47
N ASP A 85 3.41 -4.52 -3.54
CA ASP A 85 1.95 -4.64 -3.71
C ASP A 85 1.54 -6.12 -3.84
N LYS A 86 2.28 -6.88 -4.65
CA LYS A 86 2.02 -8.32 -4.87
C LYS A 86 2.23 -9.16 -3.62
N ALA A 87 3.10 -8.72 -2.70
CA ALA A 87 3.32 -9.39 -1.43
C ALA A 87 2.05 -9.43 -0.55
N LEU A 88 1.13 -8.47 -0.73
CA LEU A 88 -0.16 -8.45 -0.04
C LEU A 88 -1.07 -9.62 -0.48
N LEU A 89 -0.85 -10.18 -1.67
CA LEU A 89 -1.67 -11.26 -2.21
C LEU A 89 -1.29 -12.65 -1.72
N THR A 90 -0.05 -12.83 -1.24
CA THR A 90 0.53 -14.12 -0.87
C THR A 90 0.61 -14.33 0.63
N ASP A 91 0.51 -13.26 1.42
CA ASP A 91 0.52 -13.32 2.87
C ASP A 91 -0.86 -13.70 3.44
N PRO A 92 -0.94 -14.68 4.37
CA PRO A 92 -2.22 -15.19 4.88
C PRO A 92 -3.00 -14.18 5.74
N VAL A 93 -2.36 -13.13 6.27
CA VAL A 93 -3.04 -12.06 7.03
C VAL A 93 -3.41 -10.90 6.12
N PHE A 94 -2.55 -10.54 5.17
CA PHE A 94 -2.82 -9.43 4.26
C PHE A 94 -3.89 -9.77 3.21
N ARG A 95 -3.87 -10.98 2.67
CA ARG A 95 -4.76 -11.37 1.58
C ARG A 95 -6.25 -11.22 1.91
N PRO A 96 -6.76 -11.66 3.09
CA PRO A 96 -8.15 -11.42 3.47
C PRO A 96 -8.53 -9.93 3.55
N LEU A 97 -7.59 -9.04 3.92
CA LEU A 97 -7.82 -7.60 3.96
C LEU A 97 -7.89 -7.00 2.55
N VAL A 98 -7.03 -7.45 1.63
CA VAL A 98 -7.12 -7.07 0.20
C VAL A 98 -8.49 -7.46 -0.38
N GLU A 99 -8.95 -8.68 -0.10
CA GLU A 99 -10.25 -9.16 -0.55
C GLU A 99 -11.42 -8.37 0.08
N LYS A 100 -11.33 -8.06 1.38
CA LYS A 100 -12.28 -7.19 2.08
C LYS A 100 -12.38 -5.83 1.40
N TYR A 101 -11.25 -5.14 1.19
CA TYR A 101 -11.24 -3.79 0.65
C TYR A 101 -11.64 -3.73 -0.82
N ALA A 102 -11.34 -4.76 -1.61
CA ALA A 102 -11.83 -4.84 -2.99
C ALA A 102 -13.36 -4.99 -3.07
N ALA A 103 -13.96 -5.71 -2.11
CA ALA A 103 -15.40 -5.95 -2.05
C ALA A 103 -16.19 -4.81 -1.39
N ASP A 104 -15.58 -4.08 -0.46
CA ASP A 104 -16.24 -3.06 0.37
C ASP A 104 -15.36 -1.79 0.48
N GLU A 105 -15.75 -0.76 -0.27
CA GLU A 105 -15.06 0.53 -0.30
C GLU A 105 -15.25 1.33 1.00
N ASP A 106 -16.42 1.25 1.63
CA ASP A 106 -16.68 1.95 2.88
C ASP A 106 -15.80 1.39 4.00
N ALA A 107 -15.61 0.06 4.02
CA ALA A 107 -14.70 -0.58 4.95
C ALA A 107 -13.24 -0.19 4.69
N PHE A 108 -12.83 -0.06 3.41
CA PHE A 108 -11.52 0.49 3.06
C PHE A 108 -11.36 1.93 3.58
N PHE A 109 -12.31 2.82 3.31
CA PHE A 109 -12.22 4.22 3.72
C PHE A 109 -12.18 4.38 5.24
N ALA A 110 -12.97 3.61 5.97
CA ALA A 110 -12.96 3.60 7.44
C ALA A 110 -11.58 3.19 7.99
N ASP A 111 -11.03 2.08 7.50
CA ASP A 111 -9.73 1.58 7.96
C ASP A 111 -8.59 2.49 7.48
N TYR A 112 -8.65 3.05 6.26
CA TYR A 112 -7.68 4.00 5.74
C TYR A 112 -7.63 5.28 6.56
N ALA A 113 -8.78 5.86 6.92
CA ALA A 113 -8.83 7.09 7.70
C ALA A 113 -8.13 6.91 9.06
N VAL A 114 -8.42 5.81 9.77
CA VAL A 114 -7.78 5.48 11.05
C VAL A 114 -6.28 5.22 10.88
N SER A 115 -5.90 4.44 9.86
CA SER A 115 -4.49 4.09 9.61
C SER A 115 -3.67 5.33 9.23
N HIS A 116 -4.22 6.21 8.40
CA HIS A 116 -3.59 7.46 7.99
C HIS A 116 -3.45 8.43 9.17
N GLN A 117 -4.46 8.53 10.04
CA GLN A 117 -4.35 9.31 11.27
C GLN A 117 -3.19 8.82 12.14
N LYS A 118 -3.13 7.52 12.44
CA LYS A 118 -2.02 6.92 13.20
C LYS A 118 -0.66 7.23 12.58
N LEU A 119 -0.54 7.09 11.26
CA LEU A 119 0.69 7.41 10.52
C LEU A 119 1.07 8.89 10.69
N SER A 120 0.10 9.80 10.61
CA SER A 120 0.34 11.25 10.72
C SER A 120 0.73 11.71 12.12
N GLU A 121 0.36 10.95 13.15
CA GLU A 121 0.59 11.25 14.56
C GLU A 121 1.75 10.43 15.17
N LEU A 122 2.55 9.73 14.34
CA LEU A 122 3.69 8.94 14.82
C LEU A 122 4.72 9.82 15.55
N GLY A 123 4.86 9.60 16.86
CA GLY A 123 5.83 10.29 17.71
C GLY A 123 5.44 11.72 18.09
N PHE A 124 4.18 12.11 17.88
CA PHE A 124 3.60 13.36 18.36
C PHE A 124 3.22 13.30 19.85
#